data_AF-A0A8G1S1N0-F1
#
_entry.id   AF-A0A8G1S1N0-F1
#
_cell.length_a   1.000
_cell.length_b   1.000
_cell.length_c   1.000
_cell.angle_alpha   90.00
_cell.angle_beta   90.00
_cell.angle_gamma   90.00
#
_symmetry.space_group_name_H-M   'P 1'
#
loop_
_entity.id
_entity.type
_entity.pdbx_description
1 polymer ?
#
loop_
_entity_poly.entity_id
_entity_poly.type
_entity_poly.pdbx_seq_one_letter_code
_entity_poly.pdbx_strand_id
1 'polypeptide(L)'
;MSENWFVYSFFGDVTDERDFCQDFQLVISELYESSIPNDRGPLDYAADFSSLNAFIIPEPIFHMAVTQTRQGITIRQLLCTLPESSSIVGIPRPVLDPRRPVDRAPTASEAVEGLFRYAPLLEFDGKWFITHARDVSDIKTVLSEPTLLESTNLIFAFGGDIFGTRATPSQAFDALGKSFSRLQLVLTVVSLAIGVAFLAPMKKQVNLLWKAN
;
A
#
# COMPACT_ATOMS: atom_id res chain seq x y z
N MET A 1 -14.86 3.36 5.68
CA MET A 1 -15.11 3.78 4.27
C MET A 1 -14.00 4.74 3.86
N SER A 2 -13.44 4.57 2.67
CA SER A 2 -12.40 5.43 2.10
C SER A 2 -12.59 5.51 0.59
N GLU A 3 -12.65 6.72 0.04
CA GLU A 3 -12.89 6.96 -1.40
C GLU A 3 -14.08 6.15 -1.94
N ASN A 4 -13.81 5.16 -2.79
CA ASN A 4 -14.77 4.32 -3.48
C ASN A 4 -14.90 2.92 -2.85
N TRP A 5 -14.35 2.68 -1.65
CA TRP A 5 -14.38 1.37 -1.03
C TRP A 5 -14.71 1.41 0.46
N PHE A 6 -15.30 0.32 0.94
CA PHE A 6 -15.53 0.13 2.36
C PHE A 6 -15.21 -1.30 2.76
N VAL A 7 -14.81 -1.43 4.03
CA VAL A 7 -14.50 -2.70 4.65
C VAL A 7 -15.23 -2.76 5.97
N TYR A 8 -15.74 -3.94 6.30
CA TYR A 8 -16.27 -4.26 7.61
C TYR A 8 -15.85 -5.67 8.00
N SER A 9 -15.79 -5.93 9.30
CA SER A 9 -15.46 -7.22 9.86
C SER A 9 -16.57 -7.67 10.80
N PHE A 10 -16.86 -8.97 10.82
CA PHE A 10 -17.82 -9.57 11.73
C PHE A 10 -17.46 -11.02 12.04
N PHE A 11 -18.05 -11.54 13.11
CA PHE A 11 -17.96 -12.97 13.44
C PHE A 11 -19.15 -13.69 12.80
N GLY A 12 -18.85 -14.66 11.93
CA GLY A 12 -19.86 -15.52 11.31
C GLY A 12 -20.03 -16.79 12.12
N ASP A 13 -21.25 -17.05 12.58
CA ASP A 13 -21.64 -18.31 13.20
C ASP A 13 -22.69 -18.96 12.29
N VAL A 14 -22.23 -19.85 11.41
CA VAL A 14 -23.14 -20.59 10.53
C VAL A 14 -23.43 -21.93 11.19
N THR A 15 -24.60 -22.01 11.81
CA THR A 15 -25.18 -23.26 12.30
C THR A 15 -26.13 -23.81 11.26
N ASP A 16 -25.64 -24.68 10.39
CA ASP A 16 -26.48 -25.51 9.53
C ASP A 16 -26.37 -26.98 9.98
N GLU A 17 -27.40 -27.81 9.80
CA GLU A 17 -27.48 -29.16 10.40
C GLU A 17 -26.33 -30.11 10.01
N ARG A 18 -25.46 -29.73 9.07
CA ARG A 18 -24.36 -30.54 8.52
C ARG A 18 -22.98 -29.91 8.64
N ASP A 19 -22.88 -28.60 8.82
CA ASP A 19 -21.60 -27.89 8.90
C ASP A 19 -21.66 -26.81 10.00
N PHE A 20 -20.74 -26.92 10.95
CA PHE A 20 -20.49 -25.92 11.99
C PHE A 20 -19.23 -25.17 11.62
N CYS A 21 -19.35 -23.89 11.25
CA CYS A 21 -18.22 -23.06 10.88
C CYS A 21 -18.33 -21.71 11.60
N GLN A 22 -17.35 -21.46 12.47
CA GLN A 22 -17.24 -20.25 13.29
C GLN A 22 -15.95 -19.53 12.93
N ASP A 23 -16.08 -18.48 12.14
CA ASP A 23 -14.93 -17.80 11.55
C ASP A 23 -15.09 -16.28 11.65
N PHE A 24 -13.98 -15.57 11.77
CA PHE A 24 -13.94 -14.13 11.61
C PHE A 24 -13.86 -13.80 10.11
N GLN A 25 -14.76 -12.93 9.66
CA GLN A 25 -14.85 -12.53 8.26
C GLN A 25 -14.53 -11.05 8.09
N LEU A 26 -13.76 -10.73 7.06
CA LEU A 26 -13.45 -9.39 6.59
C LEU A 26 -14.01 -9.22 5.18
N VAL A 27 -14.99 -8.35 5.01
CA VAL A 27 -15.63 -8.12 3.70
C VAL A 27 -15.21 -6.77 3.17
N ILE A 28 -14.85 -6.75 1.89
CA ILE A 28 -14.54 -5.53 1.16
C ILE A 28 -15.48 -5.38 -0.03
N SER A 29 -15.92 -4.16 -0.24
CA SER A 29 -16.64 -3.78 -1.45
C SER A 29 -16.06 -2.51 -2.05
N GLU A 30 -15.90 -2.53 -3.37
CA GLU A 30 -15.57 -1.37 -4.19
C GLU A 30 -16.77 -0.95 -5.02
N LEU A 31 -16.94 0.36 -5.16
CA LEU A 31 -17.97 0.99 -5.96
C LEU A 31 -17.32 1.57 -7.22
N TYR A 32 -17.87 1.23 -8.38
CA TYR A 32 -17.47 1.74 -9.68
C TYR A 32 -18.66 2.33 -10.43
N GLU A 33 -18.36 3.20 -11.39
CA GLU A 33 -19.36 3.85 -12.25
C GLU A 33 -19.99 2.87 -13.26
N SER A 34 -19.26 1.85 -13.72
CA SER A 34 -19.81 0.80 -14.57
C SER A 34 -18.93 -0.47 -14.57
N SER A 35 -19.44 -1.53 -15.20
CA SER A 35 -18.69 -2.77 -15.45
C SER A 35 -17.82 -2.70 -16.72
N ILE A 36 -17.93 -1.64 -17.52
CA ILE A 36 -17.25 -1.49 -18.81
C ILE A 36 -16.16 -0.40 -18.68
N PRO A 37 -14.91 -0.68 -19.06
CA PRO A 37 -13.84 0.31 -18.98
C PRO A 37 -14.17 1.60 -19.76
N ASN A 38 -13.94 2.76 -19.13
CA ASN A 38 -14.18 4.11 -19.68
C ASN A 38 -15.65 4.40 -20.05
N ASP A 39 -16.61 3.68 -19.49
CA ASP A 39 -18.04 3.95 -19.66
C ASP A 39 -18.62 4.53 -18.37
N ARG A 40 -19.19 5.74 -18.46
CA ARG A 40 -19.85 6.45 -17.35
C ARG A 40 -21.35 6.19 -17.29
N GLY A 41 -21.86 5.30 -18.14
CA GLY A 41 -23.28 4.97 -18.24
C GLY A 41 -24.12 6.05 -18.92
N PRO A 42 -25.41 5.76 -19.22
CA PRO A 42 -26.24 6.64 -20.06
C PRO A 42 -26.66 7.97 -19.43
N LEU A 43 -26.62 8.14 -18.11
CA LEU A 43 -27.01 9.38 -17.43
C LEU A 43 -26.25 9.50 -16.10
N ASP A 44 -25.81 10.73 -15.84
CA ASP A 44 -25.27 11.21 -14.56
C ASP A 44 -26.04 10.61 -13.36
N TYR A 45 -25.30 9.94 -12.46
CA TYR A 45 -25.73 9.39 -11.15
C TYR A 45 -26.45 8.03 -11.04
N ALA A 46 -26.63 7.19 -12.07
CA ALA A 46 -27.28 5.88 -11.83
C ALA A 46 -26.86 4.72 -12.75
N ALA A 47 -25.85 3.96 -12.32
CA ALA A 47 -25.71 2.50 -12.49
C ALA A 47 -24.56 2.01 -11.58
N ASP A 48 -24.83 1.75 -10.30
CA ASP A 48 -23.80 1.37 -9.32
C ASP A 48 -23.28 -0.06 -9.59
N PHE A 49 -22.08 -0.18 -10.17
CA PHE A 49 -21.39 -1.47 -10.25
C PHE A 49 -20.54 -1.65 -9.00
N SER A 50 -20.93 -2.58 -8.12
CA SER A 50 -20.14 -2.96 -6.96
C SER A 50 -19.45 -4.29 -7.17
N SER A 51 -18.16 -4.38 -6.88
CA SER A 51 -17.49 -5.67 -6.69
C SER A 51 -17.36 -5.94 -5.18
N LEU A 52 -17.44 -7.21 -4.81
CA LEU A 52 -17.42 -7.65 -3.42
C LEU A 52 -16.63 -8.94 -3.29
N ASN A 53 -15.72 -8.98 -2.32
CA ASN A 53 -15.05 -10.20 -1.87
C ASN A 53 -15.06 -10.27 -0.34
N ALA A 54 -15.06 -11.49 0.19
CA ALA A 54 -14.92 -11.77 1.60
C ALA A 54 -13.57 -12.44 1.87
N PHE A 55 -13.05 -12.32 3.08
CA PHE A 55 -11.85 -13.01 3.52
C PHE A 55 -12.09 -13.59 4.90
N ILE A 56 -11.54 -14.76 5.16
CA ILE A 56 -11.46 -15.35 6.51
C ILE A 56 -10.17 -14.84 7.14
N ILE A 57 -10.28 -14.28 8.34
CA ILE A 57 -9.15 -13.73 9.10
C ILE A 57 -8.87 -14.57 10.36
N PRO A 58 -7.62 -14.65 10.83
CA PRO A 58 -7.23 -15.56 11.90
C PRO A 58 -7.69 -15.13 13.30
N GLU A 59 -7.97 -13.84 13.50
CA GLU A 59 -8.31 -13.26 14.80
C GLU A 59 -9.27 -12.07 14.62
N PRO A 60 -10.01 -11.64 15.66
CA PRO A 60 -10.99 -10.57 15.55
C PRO A 60 -10.31 -9.20 15.33
N ILE A 61 -11.01 -8.30 14.63
CA ILE A 61 -10.60 -6.90 14.49
C ILE A 61 -11.51 -6.04 15.36
N PHE A 62 -10.91 -5.25 16.25
CA PHE A 62 -11.66 -4.38 17.16
C PHE A 62 -11.97 -3.00 16.55
N HIS A 63 -10.97 -2.36 15.95
CA HIS A 63 -11.07 -1.05 15.34
C HIS A 63 -10.34 -1.03 13.99
N MET A 64 -10.91 -0.32 13.02
CA MET A 64 -10.31 -0.14 11.70
C MET A 64 -10.14 1.33 11.35
N ALA A 65 -9.01 1.66 10.74
CA ALA A 65 -8.75 2.96 10.14
C ALA A 65 -8.04 2.76 8.80
N VAL A 66 -7.95 3.81 7.99
CA VAL A 66 -7.25 3.77 6.71
C VAL A 66 -6.15 4.81 6.72
N THR A 67 -4.98 4.45 6.20
CA THR A 67 -3.89 5.41 6.07
C THR A 67 -4.24 6.54 5.10
N GLN A 68 -3.98 7.78 5.48
CA GLN A 68 -4.25 8.95 4.66
C GLN A 68 -2.99 9.78 4.40
N THR A 69 -2.85 10.28 3.18
CA THR A 69 -1.79 11.20 2.75
C THR A 69 -2.43 12.40 2.05
N ARG A 70 -1.65 13.45 1.78
CA ARG A 70 -2.19 14.73 1.32
C ARG A 70 -2.82 14.65 -0.06
N GLN A 71 -2.21 13.87 -0.95
CA GLN A 71 -2.68 13.70 -2.31
C GLN A 71 -3.32 12.33 -2.57
N GLY A 72 -3.26 11.40 -1.61
CA GLY A 72 -3.80 10.05 -1.78
C GLY A 72 -3.09 9.23 -2.85
N ILE A 73 -1.82 9.56 -3.15
CA ILE A 73 -1.02 8.90 -4.19
C ILE A 73 -0.40 7.60 -3.65
N THR A 74 0.08 7.60 -2.40
CA THR A 74 0.64 6.39 -1.81
C THR A 74 -0.44 5.32 -1.65
N ILE A 75 -0.06 4.05 -1.80
CA ILE A 75 -0.95 2.91 -1.57
C ILE A 75 -1.51 2.99 -0.15
N ARG A 76 -2.83 2.87 -0.01
CA ARG A 76 -3.46 2.84 1.31
C ARG A 76 -3.25 1.48 2.00
N GLN A 77 -3.16 1.51 3.32
CA GLN A 77 -3.23 0.35 4.19
C GLN A 77 -4.48 0.46 5.06
N LEU A 78 -5.17 -0.66 5.23
CA LEU A 78 -6.20 -0.83 6.25
C LEU A 78 -5.48 -1.14 7.57
N LEU A 79 -5.58 -0.20 8.51
CA LEU A 79 -5.08 -0.34 9.87
C LEU A 79 -6.12 -1.11 10.68
N CYS A 80 -5.75 -2.26 11.20
CA CYS A 80 -6.61 -3.09 12.05
C CYS A 80 -5.96 -3.28 13.42
N THR A 81 -6.71 -3.06 14.49
CA THR A 81 -6.28 -3.41 15.84
C THR A 81 -6.69 -4.84 16.17
N LEU A 82 -5.72 -5.62 16.61
CA LEU A 82 -5.83 -7.04 16.86
C LEU A 82 -5.75 -7.26 18.38
N PRO A 83 -6.87 -7.55 19.06
CA PRO A 83 -6.91 -7.66 20.50
C PRO A 83 -6.29 -8.97 21.02
N GLU A 84 -6.36 -10.07 20.26
CA GLU A 84 -5.78 -11.36 20.68
C GLU A 84 -4.25 -11.33 20.59
N SER A 85 -3.69 -10.80 19.50
CA SER A 85 -2.25 -10.61 19.33
C SER A 85 -1.69 -9.31 19.93
N SER A 86 -2.54 -8.48 20.56
CA SER A 86 -2.16 -7.16 21.12
C SER A 86 -1.30 -6.34 20.16
N SER A 87 -1.76 -6.22 18.92
CA SER A 87 -0.96 -5.65 17.83
C SER A 87 -1.77 -4.79 16.88
N ILE A 88 -1.09 -4.00 16.05
CA ILE A 88 -1.71 -3.23 14.97
C ILE A 88 -1.12 -3.69 13.66
N VAL A 89 -1.97 -4.17 12.75
CA VAL A 89 -1.59 -4.62 11.41
C VAL A 89 -2.02 -3.59 10.36
N GLY A 90 -1.17 -3.36 9.35
CA GLY A 90 -1.47 -2.54 8.19
C GLY A 90 -1.61 -3.39 6.94
N ILE A 91 -2.84 -3.83 6.63
CA ILE A 91 -3.12 -4.69 5.48
C ILE A 91 -3.05 -3.84 4.20
N PRO A 92 -2.16 -4.15 3.23
CA PRO A 92 -2.05 -3.38 2.00
C PRO A 92 -3.30 -3.48 1.13
N ARG A 93 -3.76 -2.36 0.57
CA ARG A 93 -4.96 -2.32 -0.26
C ARG A 93 -4.99 -3.31 -1.43
N PRO A 94 -3.89 -3.57 -2.16
CA PRO A 94 -3.89 -4.55 -3.26
C PRO A 94 -4.21 -5.98 -2.82
N VAL A 95 -3.96 -6.31 -1.55
CA VAL A 95 -4.31 -7.62 -1.00
C VAL A 95 -5.83 -7.78 -0.87
N LEU A 96 -6.52 -6.68 -0.58
CA LEU A 96 -7.97 -6.64 -0.43
C LEU A 96 -8.69 -6.29 -1.75
N ASP A 97 -8.06 -6.39 -2.92
CA ASP A 97 -8.75 -6.06 -4.17
C ASP A 97 -9.87 -7.09 -4.50
N PRO A 98 -11.16 -6.68 -4.59
CA PRO A 98 -12.27 -7.57 -4.93
C PRO A 98 -12.24 -8.05 -6.39
N ARG A 99 -11.44 -7.44 -7.27
CA ARG A 99 -11.27 -7.86 -8.67
C ARG A 99 -10.28 -9.03 -8.83
N ARG A 100 -9.69 -9.51 -7.73
CA ARG A 100 -8.77 -10.66 -7.75
C ARG A 100 -9.46 -11.89 -8.35
N PRO A 101 -8.86 -12.55 -9.37
CA PRO A 101 -9.47 -13.69 -10.03
C PRO A 101 -9.72 -14.88 -9.09
N VAL A 102 -10.96 -15.38 -9.08
CA VAL A 102 -11.36 -16.57 -8.31
C VAL A 102 -11.06 -17.84 -9.12
N ASP A 103 -10.45 -18.83 -8.49
CA ASP A 103 -10.13 -20.17 -9.06
C ASP A 103 -9.34 -20.22 -10.37
N ARG A 104 -8.73 -19.10 -10.76
CA ARG A 104 -7.85 -19.03 -11.94
C ARG A 104 -6.64 -18.13 -11.70
N ALA A 105 -5.62 -18.31 -12.54
CA ALA A 105 -4.50 -17.38 -12.61
C ALA A 105 -4.95 -16.04 -13.26
N PRO A 106 -4.28 -14.92 -12.94
CA PRO A 106 -4.52 -13.65 -13.61
C PRO A 106 -4.17 -13.74 -15.10
N THR A 107 -4.98 -13.08 -15.92
CA THR A 107 -4.67 -12.83 -17.34
C THR A 107 -3.51 -11.83 -17.45
N ALA A 108 -2.93 -11.70 -18.66
CA ALA A 108 -1.81 -10.78 -18.88
C ALA A 108 -2.17 -9.32 -18.55
N SER A 109 -3.41 -8.88 -18.86
CA SER A 109 -3.88 -7.54 -18.51
C SER A 109 -4.05 -7.36 -17.00
N GLU A 110 -4.67 -8.32 -16.32
CA GLU A 110 -4.84 -8.28 -14.86
C GLU A 110 -3.50 -8.30 -14.12
N ALA A 111 -2.53 -9.06 -14.61
CA ALA A 111 -1.18 -9.11 -14.04
C ALA A 111 -0.43 -7.77 -14.19
N VAL A 112 -0.66 -7.02 -15.27
CA VAL A 112 -0.10 -5.66 -15.46
C VAL A 112 -0.69 -4.67 -14.46
N GLU A 113 -1.97 -4.84 -14.09
CA GLU A 113 -2.61 -4.09 -13.01
C GLU A 113 -2.15 -4.51 -11.60
N GLY A 114 -1.36 -5.58 -11.49
CA GLY A 114 -0.90 -6.13 -10.22
C GLY A 114 -1.92 -7.03 -9.51
N LEU A 115 -2.98 -7.46 -10.20
CA LEU A 115 -3.93 -8.43 -9.66
C LEU A 115 -3.30 -9.83 -9.61
N PHE A 116 -3.64 -10.55 -8.55
CA PHE A 116 -3.21 -11.92 -8.32
C PHE A 116 -4.38 -12.77 -7.85
N ARG A 117 -4.25 -14.09 -8.00
CA ARG A 117 -5.30 -15.07 -7.68
C ARG A 117 -5.87 -14.80 -6.29
N TYR A 118 -7.19 -14.77 -6.18
CA TYR A 118 -7.91 -14.63 -4.92
C TYR A 118 -7.61 -15.82 -4.00
N ALA A 119 -7.38 -15.51 -2.72
CA ALA A 119 -7.17 -16.47 -1.65
C ALA A 119 -8.13 -16.10 -0.52
N PRO A 120 -9.09 -16.98 -0.15
CA PRO A 120 -10.12 -16.66 0.84
C PRO A 120 -9.56 -16.56 2.25
N LEU A 121 -8.55 -17.36 2.58
CA LEU A 121 -7.83 -17.27 3.85
C LEU A 121 -6.82 -16.12 3.78
N LEU A 122 -7.04 -15.08 4.59
CA LEU A 122 -6.15 -13.94 4.70
C LEU A 122 -5.28 -14.08 5.94
N GLU A 123 -4.10 -14.67 5.77
CA GLU A 123 -3.07 -14.70 6.80
C GLU A 123 -2.39 -13.33 6.94
N PHE A 124 -2.11 -12.91 8.17
CA PHE A 124 -1.39 -11.68 8.43
C PHE A 124 0.12 -11.91 8.32
N ASP A 125 0.77 -11.34 7.29
CA ASP A 125 2.23 -11.37 7.14
C ASP A 125 2.87 -10.59 8.30
N GLY A 126 3.92 -11.15 8.91
CA GLY A 126 4.72 -10.49 9.94
C GLY A 126 5.23 -9.09 9.54
N LYS A 127 5.41 -8.83 8.23
CA LYS A 127 5.79 -7.51 7.70
C LYS A 127 4.70 -6.45 7.82
N TRP A 128 3.45 -6.85 7.96
CA TRP A 128 2.32 -5.93 8.08
C TRP A 128 2.12 -5.43 9.51
N PHE A 129 2.76 -6.05 10.51
CA PHE A 129 2.70 -5.62 11.90
C PHE A 129 3.44 -4.30 12.09
N ILE A 130 2.67 -3.23 12.27
CA ILE A 130 3.17 -1.86 12.45
C ILE A 130 3.81 -1.72 13.84
N THR A 131 3.30 -2.46 14.82
CA THR A 131 3.82 -2.51 16.19
C THR A 131 5.12 -3.31 16.31
N HIS A 132 5.42 -4.17 15.32
CA HIS A 132 6.60 -5.05 15.28
C HIS A 132 6.75 -5.90 16.55
N ALA A 133 7.69 -5.55 17.45
CA ALA A 133 7.98 -6.30 18.68
C ALA A 133 7.37 -5.65 19.93
N ARG A 134 6.49 -4.65 19.75
CA ARG A 134 5.81 -3.96 20.84
C ARG A 134 4.41 -4.51 20.94
N ASP A 135 4.07 -5.02 22.11
CA ASP A 135 2.69 -5.36 22.44
C ASP A 135 1.96 -4.07 22.80
N VAL A 136 0.78 -3.89 22.22
CA VAL A 136 -0.08 -2.71 22.41
C VAL A 136 -1.49 -3.21 22.67
N SER A 137 -1.91 -3.16 23.93
CA SER A 137 -3.18 -3.74 24.37
C SER A 137 -4.25 -2.67 24.61
N ASP A 138 -5.52 -3.09 24.56
CA ASP A 138 -6.70 -2.25 24.80
C ASP A 138 -6.74 -0.95 23.95
N ILE A 139 -6.28 -1.02 22.69
CA ILE A 139 -6.42 0.12 21.77
C ILE A 139 -7.89 0.28 21.38
N LYS A 140 -8.42 1.48 21.62
CA LYS A 140 -9.82 1.82 21.33
C LYS A 140 -9.98 2.51 19.99
N THR A 141 -8.99 3.29 19.59
CA THR A 141 -9.04 4.11 18.39
C THR A 141 -7.67 4.21 17.76
N VAL A 142 -7.65 4.16 16.42
CA VAL A 142 -6.45 4.41 15.61
C VAL A 142 -6.76 5.57 14.68
N LEU A 143 -5.90 6.58 14.73
CA LEU A 143 -5.93 7.74 13.85
C LEU A 143 -4.79 7.64 12.84
N SER A 144 -5.04 8.11 11.63
CA SER A 144 -4.01 8.30 10.61
C SER A 144 -4.09 9.72 10.08
N GLU A 145 -2.99 10.45 10.21
CA GLU A 145 -2.88 11.83 9.77
C GLU A 145 -1.80 11.97 8.68
N PRO A 146 -2.06 12.75 7.62
CA PRO A 146 -1.09 12.99 6.57
C PRO A 146 0.07 13.84 7.08
N THR A 147 1.28 13.61 6.54
CA THR A 147 2.43 14.50 6.80
C THR A 147 2.71 15.43 5.61
N LEU A 148 3.77 16.23 5.68
CA LEU A 148 4.18 17.07 4.55
C LEU A 148 4.71 16.27 3.35
N LEU A 149 5.29 15.10 3.61
CA LEU A 149 5.76 14.17 2.61
C LEU A 149 4.62 13.22 2.24
N GLU A 150 4.41 12.98 0.96
CA GLU A 150 3.31 12.17 0.43
C GLU A 150 3.58 10.68 0.63
N SER A 151 4.85 10.29 0.78
CA SER A 151 5.22 8.90 1.08
C SER A 151 5.04 8.51 2.54
N THR A 152 4.82 9.48 3.45
CA THR A 152 4.75 9.25 4.89
C THR A 152 3.43 9.72 5.50
N ASN A 153 2.85 8.90 6.38
CA ASN A 153 1.75 9.26 7.26
C ASN A 153 2.15 9.08 8.73
N LEU A 154 1.39 9.68 9.64
CA LEU A 154 1.50 9.47 11.08
C LEU A 154 0.33 8.58 11.52
N ILE A 155 0.66 7.53 12.26
CA ILE A 155 -0.32 6.63 12.88
C ILE A 155 -0.26 6.86 14.38
N PHE A 156 -1.41 7.13 14.98
CA PHE A 156 -1.54 7.33 16.42
C PHE A 156 -2.70 6.49 16.95
N ALA A 157 -2.38 5.52 17.80
CA ALA A 157 -3.32 4.62 18.42
C ALA A 157 -3.39 4.89 19.92
N PHE A 158 -4.60 4.94 20.47
CA PHE A 158 -4.82 5.21 21.89
C PHE A 158 -6.00 4.42 22.45
N GLY A 159 -5.93 4.14 23.74
CA GLY A 159 -6.92 3.39 24.51
C GLY A 159 -6.41 3.16 25.92
N GLY A 160 -6.18 1.91 26.29
CA GLY A 160 -5.38 1.55 27.47
C GLY A 160 -3.92 1.94 27.28
N ASP A 161 -3.31 1.48 26.19
CA ASP A 161 -1.96 1.90 25.77
C ASP A 161 -1.99 3.04 24.75
N ILE A 162 -0.83 3.68 24.57
CA ILE A 162 -0.61 4.71 23.58
C ILE A 162 0.56 4.29 22.68
N PHE A 163 0.31 4.28 21.38
CA PHE A 163 1.30 3.93 20.37
C PHE A 163 1.30 4.94 19.23
N GLY A 164 2.49 5.40 18.85
CA GLY A 164 2.66 6.34 17.75
C GLY A 164 3.82 5.93 16.86
N THR A 165 3.61 5.93 15.54
CA THR A 165 4.66 5.67 14.57
C THR A 165 4.40 6.39 13.25
N ARG A 166 5.44 6.46 12.41
CA ARG A 166 5.29 6.90 11.01
C ARG A 166 5.24 5.66 10.13
N ALA A 167 4.30 5.60 9.20
CA ALA A 167 4.26 4.53 8.22
C ALA A 167 4.53 5.07 6.81
N THR A 168 5.15 4.23 5.99
CA THR A 168 5.46 4.51 4.58
C THR A 168 4.97 3.36 3.71
N PRO A 169 3.66 3.30 3.41
CA PRO A 169 3.06 2.15 2.72
C PRO A 169 3.73 1.79 1.39
N SER A 170 4.14 2.80 0.62
CA SER A 170 4.80 2.64 -0.69
C SER A 170 6.32 2.86 -0.64
N GLN A 171 6.94 2.73 0.54
CA GLN A 171 8.31 3.19 0.80
C GLN A 171 8.49 4.71 0.61
N ALA A 172 9.60 5.25 1.10
CA ALA A 172 9.87 6.68 1.02
C ALA A 172 10.34 7.08 -0.40
N PHE A 173 9.41 7.39 -1.30
CA PHE A 173 9.71 7.76 -2.69
C PHE A 173 10.02 9.25 -2.90
N ASP A 174 9.69 10.11 -1.93
CA ASP A 174 9.93 11.56 -1.95
C ASP A 174 11.12 11.98 -1.06
N ALA A 175 11.84 11.01 -0.49
CA ALA A 175 13.00 11.23 0.35
C ALA A 175 14.15 10.30 -0.04
N LEU A 176 15.38 10.81 0.08
CA LEU A 176 16.58 10.02 -0.19
C LEU A 176 16.82 9.02 0.94
N GLY A 177 16.90 7.73 0.60
CA GLY A 177 17.12 6.66 1.57
C GLY A 177 18.41 6.82 2.37
N LYS A 178 18.40 6.33 3.62
CA LYS A 178 19.58 6.37 4.51
C LYS A 178 20.76 5.56 3.96
N SER A 179 20.49 4.54 3.15
CA SER A 179 21.50 3.69 2.49
C SER A 179 22.13 4.33 1.23
N PHE A 180 21.72 5.54 0.84
CA PHE A 180 22.25 6.18 -0.35
C PHE A 180 23.72 6.60 -0.15
N SER A 181 24.62 6.05 -0.97
CA SER A 181 26.06 6.31 -0.89
C SER A 181 26.44 7.68 -1.47
N ARG A 182 26.24 8.72 -0.67
CA ARG A 182 26.59 10.11 -1.03
C ARG A 182 28.08 10.25 -1.37
N LEU A 183 28.94 9.53 -0.65
CA LEU A 183 30.38 9.57 -0.86
C LEU A 183 30.77 8.99 -2.22
N GLN A 184 30.19 7.85 -2.61
CA GLN A 184 30.45 7.27 -3.93
C GLN A 184 29.99 8.19 -5.04
N LEU A 185 28.82 8.84 -4.90
CA LEU A 185 28.35 9.82 -5.88
C LEU A 185 29.32 11.00 -6.04
N VAL A 186 29.80 11.55 -4.92
CA VAL A 186 30.76 12.67 -4.99
C VAL A 186 32.07 12.23 -5.64
N LEU A 187 32.58 11.05 -5.29
CA LEU A 187 33.82 10.52 -5.88
C LEU A 187 33.69 10.34 -7.40
N THR A 188 32.59 9.76 -7.89
CA THR A 188 32.42 9.56 -9.34
C THR A 188 32.33 10.89 -10.09
N VAL A 189 31.64 11.89 -9.54
CA VAL A 189 31.55 13.23 -10.11
C VAL A 189 32.93 13.88 -10.20
N VAL A 190 33.73 13.80 -9.13
CA VAL A 190 35.10 14.36 -9.11
C VAL A 190 36.01 13.62 -10.10
N SER A 191 36.00 12.29 -10.11
CA SER A 191 36.80 11.49 -11.04
C SER A 191 36.45 11.81 -12.50
N LEU A 192 35.16 11.95 -12.83
CA LEU A 192 34.72 12.30 -14.17
C LEU A 192 35.16 13.72 -14.55
N ALA A 193 35.04 14.68 -13.63
CA ALA A 193 35.49 16.06 -13.85
C ALA A 193 36.99 16.13 -14.14
N ILE A 194 37.80 15.40 -13.38
CA ILE A 194 39.25 15.27 -13.62
C ILE A 194 39.50 14.67 -15.00
N GLY A 195 38.83 13.55 -15.34
CA GLY A 195 38.96 12.90 -16.64
C GLY A 195 38.62 13.84 -17.81
N VAL A 196 37.53 14.61 -17.70
CA VAL A 196 37.14 15.61 -18.71
C VAL A 196 38.16 16.74 -18.81
N ALA A 197 38.70 17.23 -17.69
CA ALA A 197 39.73 18.28 -17.71
C ALA A 197 41.01 17.83 -18.42
N PHE A 198 41.42 16.57 -18.23
CA PHE A 198 42.55 15.99 -18.95
C PHE A 198 42.29 15.82 -20.45
N LEU A 199 41.07 15.46 -20.85
CA LEU A 199 40.70 15.28 -22.26
C LEU A 199 40.33 16.58 -22.99
N ALA A 200 39.93 17.63 -22.27
CA ALA A 200 39.57 18.94 -22.82
C ALA A 200 40.59 19.54 -23.82
N PRO A 201 41.92 19.48 -23.60
CA PRO A 201 42.89 19.99 -24.56
C PRO A 201 42.92 19.23 -25.90
N MET A 202 42.53 17.95 -25.97
CA MET A 202 42.48 17.21 -27.26
C MET A 202 41.45 17.80 -28.23
N LYS A 203 40.35 18.40 -27.72
CA LYS A 203 39.36 19.07 -28.58
C LYS A 203 39.94 20.29 -29.31
N LYS A 204 40.94 20.97 -28.72
CA LYS A 204 41.62 22.10 -29.35
C LYS A 204 42.46 21.67 -30.56
N GLN A 205 43.03 20.46 -30.55
CA GLN A 205 43.78 19.92 -31.68
C GLN A 205 42.87 19.67 -32.89
N VAL A 206 41.66 19.15 -32.67
CA VAL A 206 40.67 18.95 -33.74
C VAL A 206 40.24 20.29 -34.35
N ASN A 207 39.93 21.31 -33.54
CA ASN A 207 39.56 22.63 -34.07
C ASN A 207 40.69 23.37 -34.82
N LEU A 208 41.95 23.08 -34.50
CA LEU A 208 43.11 23.59 -35.25
C LEU A 208 43.22 22.93 -36.63
N LEU A 209 42.94 21.63 -36.73
CA LEU A 209 42.93 20.89 -38.00
C LEU A 209 41.86 21.41 -38.98
N TRP A 210 40.68 21.80 -38.49
CA TRP A 210 39.60 22.34 -39.33
C TRP A 210 39.77 23.82 -39.72
N LYS A 211 40.63 24.59 -39.01
CA LYS A 211 40.98 25.98 -39.37
C LYS A 211 42.17 26.08 -40.33
N ALA A 212 42.88 24.97 -40.55
CA ALA A 212 44.05 24.89 -41.42
C ALA A 212 43.69 24.55 -42.89
N ASN A 213 42.41 24.31 -43.18
CA ASN A 213 41.83 24.24 -44.52
C ASN A 213 40.91 25.45 -44.74
#